data_AF-A0AAN8XEF7-F1
#
_entry.id   AF-A0AAN8XEF7-F1
#
_cell.length_a   1.000
_cell.length_b   1.000
_cell.length_c   1.000
_cell.angle_alpha   90.00
_cell.angle_beta   90.00
_cell.angle_gamma   90.00
#
_symmetry.space_group_name_H-M   'P 1'
#
loop_
_entity.id
_entity.type
_entity.pdbx_description
1 polymer ?
#
loop_
_entity_poly.entity_id
_entity_poly.type
_entity_poly.pdbx_seq_one_letter_code
_entity_poly.pdbx_strand_id
1 'polypeptide(L)'
;MAGQVGKEELERAKVQLQSMLLMNLERRPVVFEDIALQVLATGKRLQPDYYMELIKNVTADDIVRASGQMLRSKPSIAALGTLDRLPSLSDMEGALLDKNGQLPSKRRFMLFR
;
A
#
# COMPACT_ATOMS: atom_id res chain seq x y z
N MET A 1 -8.34 -11.84 3.68
CA MET A 1 -7.60 -10.60 3.94
C MET A 1 -8.36 -9.34 3.54
N ALA A 2 -9.68 -9.39 3.31
CA ALA A 2 -10.49 -8.17 3.29
C ALA A 2 -11.50 -8.28 4.42
N GLY A 3 -11.10 -7.86 5.62
CA GLY A 3 -12.09 -7.32 6.55
C GLY A 3 -12.78 -6.14 5.84
N GLN A 4 -14.05 -5.88 6.17
CA GLN A 4 -14.69 -4.67 5.65
C GLN A 4 -13.83 -3.46 6.02
N VAL A 5 -13.46 -2.65 5.03
CA VAL A 5 -12.72 -1.41 5.27
C VAL A 5 -13.60 -0.54 6.16
N GLY A 6 -13.13 -0.26 7.38
CA GLY A 6 -13.87 0.55 8.32
C GLY A 6 -14.05 1.96 7.76
N LYS A 7 -15.28 2.48 7.76
CA LYS A 7 -15.56 3.83 7.25
C LYS A 7 -14.71 4.88 7.96
N GLU A 8 -14.57 4.77 9.28
CA GLU A 8 -13.75 5.69 10.09
C GLU A 8 -12.25 5.57 9.78
N GLU A 9 -11.76 4.37 9.49
CA GLU A 9 -10.36 4.14 9.14
C GLU A 9 -10.05 4.72 7.76
N LEU A 10 -10.96 4.55 6.80
CA LEU A 10 -10.83 5.13 5.46
C LEU A 10 -10.80 6.66 5.52
N GLU A 11 -11.75 7.28 6.22
CA GLU A 11 -11.79 8.74 6.33
C GLU A 11 -10.56 9.29 7.07
N ARG A 12 -10.09 8.59 8.11
CA ARG A 12 -8.84 8.94 8.80
C ARG A 12 -7.64 8.87 7.87
N ALA A 13 -7.51 7.80 7.08
CA ALA A 13 -6.42 7.62 6.14
C ALA A 13 -6.41 8.71 5.05
N LYS A 14 -7.59 9.10 4.54
CA LYS A 14 -7.73 10.20 3.58
C LYS A 14 -7.22 11.52 4.17
N VAL A 15 -7.66 11.87 5.38
CA VAL A 15 -7.24 13.10 6.06
C VAL A 15 -5.73 13.08 6.33
N GLN A 16 -5.18 11.95 6.78
CA GLN A 16 -3.74 11.81 7.00
C GLN A 16 -2.93 12.03 5.72
N LEU A 17 -3.38 11.46 4.60
CA LEU A 17 -2.72 11.62 3.31
C LEU A 17 -2.80 13.06 2.79
N GLN A 18 -3.96 13.70 2.93
CA GLN A 18 -4.15 15.11 2.55
C GLN A 18 -3.25 16.04 3.38
N SER A 19 -3.18 15.84 4.70
CA SER A 19 -2.30 16.62 5.58
C SER A 19 -0.83 16.45 5.19
N MET A 20 -0.39 15.20 4.97
CA MET A 20 0.99 14.92 4.55
C MET A 20 1.34 15.61 3.23
N LEU A 21 0.44 15.58 2.25
CA LEU A 21 0.62 16.25 0.95
C LEU A 21 0.85 17.75 1.14
N LEU A 22 -0.04 18.43 1.89
CA LEU A 22 0.03 19.88 2.09
C LEU A 22 1.26 20.28 2.92
N MET A 23 1.59 19.54 3.97
CA MET A 23 2.76 19.80 4.80
C MET A 23 4.08 19.68 4.03
N ASN A 24 4.17 18.71 3.11
CA ASN A 24 5.36 18.53 2.26
C ASN A 24 5.60 19.74 1.35
N LEU A 25 4.54 20.45 0.95
CA LEU A 25 4.62 21.61 0.08
C LEU A 25 5.10 22.88 0.80
N GLU A 26 5.25 22.86 2.12
CA GLU A 26 5.87 23.94 2.89
C GLU A 26 7.40 23.99 2.68
N ARG A 27 8.01 22.89 2.20
CA ARG A 27 9.46 22.76 2.03
C ARG A 27 9.86 22.98 0.57
N ARG A 28 10.55 24.08 0.29
CA ARG A 28 10.98 24.45 -1.09
C ARG A 28 11.75 23.35 -1.85
N PRO A 29 12.67 22.57 -1.24
CA PRO A 29 13.31 21.46 -1.95
C PRO A 29 12.33 20.36 -2.38
N VAL A 30 11.35 20.04 -1.53
CA VAL A 30 10.33 19.04 -1.81
C VAL A 30 9.41 19.50 -2.94
N VAL A 31 9.04 20.79 -2.94
CA VAL A 31 8.26 21.38 -4.04
C VAL A 31 9.02 21.29 -5.37
N PHE A 32 10.33 21.55 -5.37
CA PHE A 32 11.13 21.45 -6.59
C PHE A 32 11.19 20.01 -7.13
N GLU A 33 11.44 19.05 -6.25
CA GLU A 33 11.46 17.62 -6.61
C GLU A 33 10.11 17.17 -7.18
N ASP A 34 9.00 17.52 -6.52
CA ASP A 34 7.64 17.20 -6.97
C ASP A 34 7.38 17.74 -8.39
N ILE A 35 7.73 19.01 -8.65
CA ILE A 35 7.58 19.61 -9.98
C ILE A 35 8.40 18.84 -11.02
N ALA A 36 9.66 18.55 -10.72
CA ALA A 36 10.55 17.86 -11.64
C ALA A 36 10.05 16.45 -11.96
N LEU A 37 9.61 15.70 -10.95
CA LEU A 37 9.09 14.34 -11.11
C LEU A 37 7.77 14.32 -11.89
N GLN A 38 6.84 15.24 -11.60
CA GLN A 38 5.57 15.32 -12.32
C GLN A 38 5.78 15.64 -13.80
N VAL A 39 6.66 16.62 -14.10
CA VAL A 39 7.00 16.99 -15.48
C VAL A 39 7.70 15.83 -16.18
N LEU A 40 8.62 15.13 -15.52
CA LEU A 40 9.31 13.98 -16.09
C LEU A 40 8.37 12.81 -16.40
N ALA A 41 7.45 12.50 -15.47
CA ALA A 41 6.57 11.33 -15.60
C ALA A 41 5.34 11.59 -16.49
N THR A 42 4.80 12.81 -16.47
CA THR A 42 3.50 13.12 -17.12
C THR A 42 3.56 14.26 -18.12
N GLY A 43 4.70 14.94 -18.27
CA GLY A 43 4.88 16.10 -19.14
C GLY A 43 4.26 17.40 -18.64
N LYS A 44 3.60 17.39 -17.47
CA LYS A 44 2.96 18.57 -16.89
C LYS A 44 3.02 18.55 -15.37
N ARG A 45 2.87 19.73 -14.77
CA ARG A 45 2.66 19.89 -13.33
C ARG A 45 1.16 19.96 -13.05
N LEU A 46 0.68 19.14 -12.12
CA LEU A 46 -0.68 19.20 -11.58
C LEU A 46 -0.65 19.92 -10.23
N GLN A 47 -1.69 20.71 -9.96
CA GLN A 47 -1.78 21.45 -8.71
C GLN A 47 -2.17 20.53 -7.56
N PRO A 48 -1.80 20.86 -6.30
CA PRO A 48 -2.17 20.07 -5.13
C PRO A 48 -3.67 19.82 -5.00
N ASP A 49 -4.50 20.80 -5.37
CA ASP A 49 -5.97 20.70 -5.35
C ASP A 49 -6.51 19.52 -6.16
N TYR A 50 -5.89 19.23 -7.31
CA TYR A 50 -6.25 18.09 -8.15
C TYR A 50 -6.09 16.77 -7.38
N TYR A 51 -4.97 16.60 -6.68
CA TYR A 51 -4.73 15.40 -5.87
C TYR A 51 -5.63 15.34 -4.64
N MET A 52 -5.93 16.48 -4.02
CA MET A 52 -6.87 16.53 -2.88
C MET A 52 -8.27 16.04 -3.27
N GLU A 53 -8.76 16.43 -4.45
CA GLU A 53 -10.04 15.96 -4.98
C GLU A 53 -10.01 14.46 -5.26
N LEU A 54 -8.94 13.95 -5.90
CA LEU A 54 -8.78 12.52 -6.14
C LEU A 54 -8.80 11.72 -4.83
N ILE A 55 -8.07 12.15 -3.80
CA ILE A 55 -8.03 11.48 -2.49
C ILE A 55 -9.41 11.48 -1.83
N LYS A 56 -10.13 12.60 -1.88
CA LYS A 56 -11.48 12.73 -1.32
C LYS A 56 -12.45 11.72 -1.93
N ASN A 57 -12.35 11.52 -3.24
CA ASN A 57 -13.25 10.67 -4.02
C ASN A 57 -12.95 9.16 -3.90
N VAL A 58 -11.86 8.75 -3.24
CA VAL A 58 -11.56 7.33 -3.03
C VAL A 58 -12.66 6.65 -2.20
N THR A 59 -13.14 5.50 -2.67
CA THR A 59 -14.16 4.71 -1.97
C THR A 59 -13.57 3.46 -1.32
N ALA A 60 -14.34 2.82 -0.43
CA ALA A 60 -13.94 1.53 0.15
C ALA A 60 -13.74 0.45 -0.94
N ASP A 61 -14.59 0.47 -1.97
CA ASP A 61 -14.51 -0.47 -3.10
C ASP A 61 -13.23 -0.26 -3.91
N ASP A 62 -12.76 0.98 -4.06
CA ASP A 62 -11.48 1.27 -4.72
C ASP A 62 -10.31 0.65 -3.96
N ILE A 63 -10.33 0.70 -2.62
CA ILE A 63 -9.30 0.08 -1.77
C ILE A 63 -9.33 -1.44 -1.90
N VAL A 64 -10.51 -2.06 -1.85
CA VAL A 64 -10.67 -3.51 -2.03
C VAL A 64 -10.19 -3.94 -3.42
N ARG A 65 -10.51 -3.16 -4.45
CA ARG A 65 -10.07 -3.42 -5.82
C ARG A 65 -8.55 -3.29 -5.98
N ALA A 66 -7.97 -2.20 -5.49
CA ALA A 66 -6.53 -1.95 -5.58
C ALA A 66 -5.72 -3.01 -4.81
N SER A 67 -6.10 -3.30 -3.56
CA SER A 67 -5.47 -4.35 -2.76
C SER A 67 -5.59 -5.73 -3.42
N GLY A 68 -6.78 -6.05 -3.96
CA GLY A 68 -6.99 -7.28 -4.72
C GLY A 68 -6.10 -7.40 -5.96
N GLN A 69 -5.82 -6.29 -6.67
CA GLN A 69 -4.91 -6.29 -7.80
C GLN A 69 -3.44 -6.46 -7.35
N MET A 70 -3.03 -5.78 -6.28
CA MET A 70 -1.67 -5.87 -5.75
C MET A 70 -1.32 -7.29 -5.29
N LEU A 71 -2.24 -7.95 -4.57
CA LEU A 71 -2.03 -9.28 -3.99
C LEU A 71 -2.07 -10.43 -5.01
N ARG A 72 -2.54 -10.19 -6.25
CA ARG A 72 -2.56 -11.21 -7.31
C ARG A 72 -1.19 -11.47 -7.94
N SER A 73 -0.30 -10.50 -7.88
CA SER A 73 1.03 -10.62 -8.49
C SER A 73 1.95 -11.51 -7.65
N LYS A 74 2.96 -12.11 -8.29
CA LYS A 74 3.97 -12.90 -7.58
C LYS A 74 4.71 -12.01 -6.57
N PRO A 75 4.77 -12.37 -5.27
CA PRO A 75 5.41 -11.57 -4.25
C PRO A 75 6.93 -11.50 -4.49
N SER A 76 7.49 -10.34 -4.20
CA SER A 76 8.94 -10.13 -4.14
C SER A 76 9.36 -10.10 -2.68
N ILE A 77 10.30 -10.96 -2.28
CA ILE A 77 10.66 -11.18 -0.87
C ILE A 77 12.17 -10.97 -0.70
N ALA A 78 12.53 -10.13 0.26
CA ALA A 78 13.90 -9.91 0.70
C ALA A 78 14.00 -10.23 2.19
N ALA A 79 14.98 -11.06 2.58
CA ALA A 79 15.20 -11.45 3.97
C ALA A 79 16.71 -11.45 4.29
N LEU A 80 17.06 -11.08 5.52
CA LEU A 80 18.45 -10.95 5.98
C LEU A 80 18.57 -11.45 7.42
N GLY A 81 19.62 -12.22 7.73
CA GLY A 81 19.89 -12.76 9.07
C GLY A 81 19.69 -14.28 9.16
N THR A 82 19.24 -14.78 10.32
CA THR A 82 18.96 -16.21 10.53
C THR A 82 17.59 -16.58 9.97
N LEU A 83 17.58 -17.36 8.89
CA LEU A 83 16.37 -17.66 8.09
C LEU A 83 15.74 -19.03 8.36
N ASP A 84 16.15 -19.73 9.42
CA ASP A 84 15.70 -21.11 9.72
C ASP A 84 14.18 -21.26 9.88
N ARG A 85 13.47 -20.16 10.20
CA ARG A 85 12.01 -20.11 10.38
C ARG A 85 11.28 -19.47 9.21
N LEU A 86 11.99 -19.04 8.17
CA LEU A 86 11.38 -18.40 7.01
C LEU A 86 10.64 -19.48 6.20
N PRO A 87 9.32 -19.32 5.93
CA PRO A 87 8.60 -20.25 5.08
C PRO A 87 9.19 -20.30 3.66
N SER A 88 8.88 -21.37 2.93
CA SER A 88 9.25 -21.42 1.53
C SER A 88 8.50 -20.35 0.74
N LEU A 89 9.10 -19.88 -0.35
CA LEU A 89 8.46 -18.89 -1.23
C LEU A 89 7.09 -19.41 -1.73
N SER A 90 6.97 -20.69 -2.03
CA SER A 90 5.71 -21.32 -2.46
C SER A 90 4.63 -21.28 -1.38
N ASP A 91 5.00 -21.46 -0.11
CA ASP A 91 4.05 -21.35 1.00
C ASP A 91 3.56 -19.90 1.15
N MET A 92 4.47 -18.92 1.03
CA MET A 92 4.15 -17.49 1.10
C MET A 92 3.26 -17.04 -0.07
N GLU A 93 3.57 -17.51 -1.27
CA GLU A 93 2.75 -17.31 -2.47
C GLU A 93 1.34 -17.87 -2.26
N GLY A 94 1.23 -19.12 -1.78
CA GLY A 94 -0.05 -19.76 -1.49
C GLY A 94 -0.87 -18.98 -0.46
N ALA A 95 -0.25 -18.49 0.61
CA ALA A 95 -0.93 -17.71 1.64
C ALA A 95 -1.45 -16.36 1.15
N LEU A 96 -0.73 -15.66 0.27
CA LEU A 96 -1.18 -14.37 -0.27
C LEU A 96 -2.31 -14.52 -1.29
N LEU A 97 -2.37 -15.65 -1.99
CA LEU A 97 -3.46 -15.98 -2.90
C LEU A 97 -4.71 -16.47 -2.17
N ASP A 98 -4.55 -17.10 -0.99
CA ASP A 98 -5.68 -17.56 -0.19
C ASP A 98 -6.46 -16.38 0.43
N LYS A 99 -7.78 -16.39 0.28
CA LYS A 99 -8.65 -15.37 0.86
C LYS A 99 -8.59 -15.33 2.37
N ASN A 100 -8.20 -16.43 3.03
CA ASN A 100 -8.10 -16.52 4.48
C ASN A 100 -6.65 -16.36 5.00
N GLY A 101 -5.67 -16.16 4.12
CA GLY A 101 -4.26 -16.03 4.50
C GLY A 101 -3.67 -17.31 5.09
N GLN A 102 -4.27 -18.48 4.82
CA GLN A 102 -3.80 -19.73 5.39
C GLN A 102 -2.64 -20.28 4.56
N LEU A 103 -1.60 -20.74 5.27
CA LEU A 103 -0.50 -21.43 4.64
C LEU A 103 -0.98 -22.82 4.18
N PRO A 104 -0.63 -23.26 2.95
CA PRO A 104 -1.02 -24.57 2.43
C PRO A 104 -0.43 -25.72 3.26
N SER A 105 0.68 -25.48 3.95
CA SER A 105 1.32 -26.43 4.86
C SER A 105 0.86 -26.24 6.31
N LYS A 106 0.31 -27.29 6.93
CA LYS A 106 -0.12 -27.36 8.36
C LYS A 106 1.02 -27.16 9.39
N ARG A 107 2.22 -26.73 9.00
CA ARG A 107 3.26 -26.37 9.97
C ARG A 107 2.79 -25.11 10.71
N ARG A 108 2.47 -25.25 12.00
CA ARG A 108 2.16 -24.11 12.87
C ARG A 108 3.37 -23.18 12.93
N PHE A 109 3.33 -22.09 12.17
CA PHE A 109 4.26 -20.98 12.35
C PHE A 109 3.81 -20.18 13.57
N MET A 110 4.45 -20.41 14.72
CA MET A 110 4.36 -19.48 15.85
C MET A 110 5.27 -18.30 15.54
N LEU A 111 4.65 -17.23 15.01
CA LEU A 111 5.33 -15.97 14.67
C LEU A 111 5.80 -15.19 15.90
N PHE A 112 5.29 -15.50 17.09
CA PHE A 112 5.75 -14.93 18.35
C PHE A 112 5.68 -15.99 19.45
N ARG A 113 6.66 -15.95 20.35
CA ARG A 113 6.68 -16.75 21.59
C ARG A 113 6.30 -15.84 22.74
#